data_AF-A0A1G3QW94-F1
#
_entry.id   AF-A0A1G3QW94-F1
#
_cell.length_a   1.000
_cell.length_b   1.000
_cell.length_c   1.000
_cell.angle_alpha   90.00
_cell.angle_beta   90.00
_cell.angle_gamma   90.00
#
_symmetry.space_group_name_H-M   'P 1'
#
loop_
_entity.id
_entity.type
_entity.pdbx_description
1 polymer ?
#
loop_
_entity_poly.entity_id
_entity_poly.type
_entity_poly.pdbx_seq_one_letter_code
_entity_poly.pdbx_strand_id
1 'polypeptide(L)'
;REPSQAVPGSPTITEAVARLFRQDPELKERVLRSFRLMLGFYGFVMSPAADPAGGVTIAPASDFDAKSRNWLTTANHNHLRITRILKSLILLGLKREAQEWFAALQRVYVANADLIGGTT
;
A
#
# COMPACT_ATOMS: atom_id res chain seq x y z
N ARG A 1 1.96 -4.76 -16.85
CA ARG A 1 3.14 -5.37 -16.20
C ARG A 1 4.29 -4.41 -16.42
N GLU A 2 4.91 -3.90 -15.35
CA GLU A 2 6.07 -3.01 -15.52
C GLU A 2 7.29 -3.73 -14.96
N PRO A 3 8.25 -4.13 -15.81
CA PRO A 3 9.47 -4.80 -15.37
C PRO A 3 10.36 -3.84 -14.58
N SER A 4 11.05 -4.39 -13.58
CA SER A 4 12.12 -3.69 -12.85
C SER A 4 13.34 -3.57 -13.76
N GLN A 5 13.88 -2.36 -13.95
CA GLN A 5 15.06 -2.12 -14.80
C GLN A 5 16.40 -2.49 -14.14
N ALA A 6 16.41 -3.03 -12.91
CA ALA A 6 17.65 -3.20 -12.17
C ALA A 6 18.26 -4.63 -12.22
N VAL A 7 17.49 -5.69 -12.50
CA VAL A 7 18.02 -7.08 -12.55
C VAL A 7 17.22 -7.97 -13.52
N PRO A 8 17.79 -8.37 -14.67
CA PRO A 8 17.21 -9.40 -15.55
C PRO A 8 17.04 -10.73 -14.80
N GLY A 9 15.88 -11.38 -14.88
CA GLY A 9 15.62 -12.69 -14.25
C GLY A 9 15.06 -12.67 -12.83
N SER A 10 14.65 -11.51 -12.31
CA SER A 10 13.94 -11.44 -11.02
C SER A 10 12.69 -12.32 -11.05
N PRO A 11 12.49 -13.23 -10.07
CA PRO A 11 11.34 -14.14 -10.06
C PRO A 11 10.05 -13.32 -10.06
N THR A 12 9.29 -13.43 -11.14
CA THR A 12 7.97 -12.82 -11.22
C THR A 12 7.01 -13.72 -10.45
N ILE A 13 6.22 -13.15 -9.54
CA ILE A 13 5.18 -13.91 -8.83
C ILE A 13 4.24 -14.50 -9.90
N THR A 14 4.35 -15.81 -10.13
CA THR A 14 3.45 -16.54 -11.02
C THR A 14 2.13 -16.78 -10.29
N GLU A 15 1.04 -17.01 -11.04
CA GLU A 15 -0.26 -17.34 -10.44
C GLU A 15 -0.20 -18.58 -9.53
N ALA A 16 0.74 -19.49 -9.78
CA ALA A 16 1.03 -20.64 -8.94
C ALA A 16 1.64 -20.23 -7.58
N VAL A 17 2.61 -19.30 -7.57
CA VAL A 17 3.18 -18.74 -6.32
C VAL A 17 2.13 -17.95 -5.56
N ALA A 18 1.28 -17.19 -6.26
CA ALA A 18 0.15 -16.49 -5.65
C ALA A 18 -0.88 -17.47 -5.03
N ARG A 19 -1.11 -18.64 -5.65
CA ARG A 19 -1.98 -19.69 -5.08
C ARG A 19 -1.40 -20.29 -3.80
N LEU A 20 -0.12 -20.65 -3.80
CA LEU A 20 0.59 -21.18 -2.62
C LEU A 20 0.57 -20.17 -1.47
N PHE A 21 0.85 -18.90 -1.77
CA PHE A 21 0.76 -17.82 -0.79
C PHE A 21 -0.64 -17.68 -0.19
N ARG A 22 -1.69 -17.80 -1.02
CA ARG A 22 -3.08 -17.72 -0.54
C ARG A 22 -3.44 -18.85 0.43
N GLN A 23 -2.71 -19.96 0.43
CA GLN A 23 -2.97 -21.12 1.28
C GLN A 23 -2.15 -21.13 2.59
N ASP A 24 -1.19 -20.21 2.75
CA ASP A 24 -0.33 -20.12 3.93
C ASP A 24 -0.69 -18.89 4.79
N PRO A 25 -1.37 -19.09 5.95
CA PRO A 25 -1.72 -18.00 6.86
C PRO A 25 -0.51 -17.30 7.49
N GLU A 26 0.58 -18.03 7.75
CA GLU A 26 1.77 -17.46 8.40
C GLU A 26 2.49 -16.51 7.44
N LEU A 27 2.61 -16.91 6.18
CA LEU A 27 3.23 -16.09 5.14
C LEU A 27 2.40 -14.82 4.86
N LYS A 28 1.07 -14.92 4.89
CA LYS A 28 0.18 -13.74 4.84
C LYS A 28 0.44 -12.79 6.01
N GLU A 29 0.50 -13.30 7.23
CA GLU A 29 0.73 -12.46 8.41
C GLU A 29 2.10 -11.77 8.37
N ARG A 30 3.14 -12.44 7.86
CA ARG A 30 4.46 -11.82 7.64
C ARG A 30 4.37 -10.63 6.67
N VAL A 31 3.67 -10.78 5.55
CA VAL A 31 3.45 -9.68 4.60
C VAL A 31 2.63 -8.56 5.22
N LEU A 32 1.55 -8.88 5.95
CA LEU A 32 0.73 -7.89 6.65
C LEU A 32 1.55 -7.12 7.70
N ARG A 33 2.45 -7.79 8.42
CA ARG A 33 3.37 -7.13 9.35
C ARG A 33 4.28 -6.14 8.64
N SER A 34 4.93 -6.54 7.55
CA SER A 34 5.75 -5.64 6.74
C SER A 34 4.93 -4.48 6.16
N PHE A 35 3.69 -4.75 5.75
CA PHE A 35 2.78 -3.74 5.24
C PHE A 35 2.40 -2.72 6.32
N ARG A 36 2.08 -3.15 7.54
CA ARG A 36 1.81 -2.24 8.68
C ARG A 36 2.99 -1.33 9.01
N LEU A 37 4.22 -1.83 8.90
CA LEU A 37 5.42 -0.99 9.04
C LEU A 37 5.50 0.08 7.95
N MET A 38 5.24 -0.30 6.70
CA MET A 38 5.22 0.66 5.58
C MET A 38 4.09 1.68 5.70
N LEU A 39 2.90 1.27 6.15
CA LEU A 39 1.81 2.21 6.49
C LEU A 39 2.28 3.21 7.54
N GLY A 40 2.91 2.72 8.61
CA GLY A 40 3.49 3.55 9.66
C GLY A 40 4.52 4.55 9.14
N PHE A 41 5.37 4.16 8.17
CA PHE A 41 6.31 5.07 7.50
C PHE A 41 5.58 6.20 6.74
N TYR A 42 4.48 5.88 6.06
CA TYR A 42 3.67 6.84 5.32
C TYR A 42 2.67 7.63 6.18
N GLY A 43 2.63 7.37 7.50
CA GLY A 43 1.72 8.07 8.42
C GLY A 43 0.30 7.49 8.45
N PHE A 44 0.12 6.24 8.06
CA PHE A 44 -1.17 5.53 8.14
C PHE A 44 -1.16 4.47 9.25
N VAL A 45 -2.35 4.14 9.73
CA VAL A 45 -2.59 3.01 10.64
C VAL A 45 -3.63 2.08 10.03
N MET A 46 -3.48 0.78 10.28
CA MET A 46 -4.41 -0.28 9.91
C MET A 46 -5.08 -0.80 11.17
N SER A 47 -6.40 -0.86 11.17
CA SER A 47 -7.21 -1.33 12.30
C SER A 47 -8.24 -2.35 11.83
N PRO A 48 -8.74 -3.23 12.71
CA PRO A 48 -9.89 -4.08 12.38
C PRO A 48 -11.09 -3.22 11.95
N ALA A 49 -11.79 -3.66 10.91
CA ALA A 49 -13.05 -3.04 10.54
C ALA A 49 -14.09 -3.29 11.64
N ALA A 50 -14.93 -2.29 11.91
CA ALA A 50 -16.07 -2.44 12.82
C ALA A 50 -17.21 -3.28 12.22
N ASP A 51 -17.12 -3.64 10.93
CA ASP A 51 -18.15 -4.40 10.24
C ASP A 51 -18.10 -5.90 10.63
N PRO A 52 -19.26 -6.57 10.74
CA PRO A 52 -19.34 -7.99 11.13
C PRO A 52 -18.88 -8.99 10.07
N ALA A 53 -18.69 -8.58 8.81
CA ALA A 53 -18.11 -9.40 7.76
C ALA A 53 -16.59 -9.59 7.93
N GLY A 54 -15.98 -8.86 8.87
CA GLY A 54 -14.56 -8.90 9.14
C GLY A 54 -13.75 -8.18 8.06
N GLY A 55 -12.62 -7.62 8.46
CA GLY A 55 -11.76 -6.89 7.55
C GLY A 55 -10.95 -5.85 8.27
N VAL A 56 -10.46 -4.88 7.50
CA VAL A 56 -9.62 -3.79 7.99
C VAL A 56 -10.10 -2.45 7.50
N THR A 57 -9.68 -1.41 8.20
CA THR A 57 -9.76 -0.01 7.78
C THR A 57 -8.35 0.58 7.82
N ILE A 58 -8.07 1.49 6.89
CA ILE A 58 -6.81 2.23 6.85
C ILE A 58 -7.11 3.73 6.85
N ALA A 59 -6.49 4.44 7.79
CA ALA A 59 -6.71 5.86 8.00
C ALA A 59 -5.38 6.57 8.34
N PRO A 60 -5.30 7.90 8.09
CA PRO A 60 -4.20 8.71 8.61
C PRO A 60 -4.04 8.51 10.13
N ALA A 61 -2.80 8.32 10.56
CA ALA A 61 -2.43 8.26 11.97
C ALA A 61 -2.33 9.67 12.57
N SER A 62 -2.22 9.76 13.89
CA SER A 62 -2.09 11.05 14.59
C SER A 62 -0.83 11.84 14.21
N ASP A 63 0.20 11.17 13.72
CA ASP A 63 1.47 11.77 13.26
C ASP A 63 1.54 11.93 11.72
N PHE A 64 0.39 11.86 11.04
CA PHE A 64 0.32 11.92 9.57
C PHE A 64 0.98 13.17 9.01
N ASP A 65 0.69 14.37 9.54
CA ASP A 65 1.21 15.63 9.02
C ASP A 65 2.74 15.75 9.08
N ALA A 66 3.36 15.10 10.07
CA ALA A 66 4.82 15.07 10.17
C ALA A 66 5.42 14.11 9.16
N LYS A 67 4.80 12.93 8.99
CA LYS A 67 5.29 11.86 8.12
C LYS A 67 5.01 12.11 6.64
N SER A 68 3.86 12.71 6.32
CA SER A 68 3.44 12.98 4.95
C SER A 68 4.41 13.87 4.20
N ARG A 69 5.08 14.80 4.88
CA ARG A 69 6.08 15.72 4.29
C ARG A 69 7.21 15.02 3.54
N ASN A 70 7.54 13.77 3.87
CA ASN A 70 8.63 13.03 3.23
C ASN A 70 8.22 12.34 1.92
N TRP A 71 6.92 12.22 1.63
CA TRP A 71 6.40 11.45 0.50
C TRP A 71 5.30 12.15 -0.29
N LEU A 72 4.49 13.00 0.34
CA LEU A 72 3.39 13.76 -0.25
C LEU A 72 3.89 15.05 -0.91
N THR A 73 4.88 14.90 -1.79
CA THR A 73 5.46 15.99 -2.58
C THR A 73 5.47 15.61 -4.05
N THR A 74 5.44 16.60 -4.93
CA THR A 74 5.46 16.37 -6.38
C THR A 74 6.69 15.56 -6.81
N ALA A 75 6.50 14.62 -7.74
CA ALA A 75 7.55 13.76 -8.29
C ALA A 75 8.34 12.91 -7.26
N ASN A 76 7.78 12.63 -6.09
CA ASN A 76 8.45 11.81 -5.08
C ASN A 76 8.54 10.33 -5.49
N HIS A 77 9.75 9.74 -5.40
CA HIS A 77 10.00 8.33 -5.73
C HIS A 77 9.17 7.34 -4.89
N ASN A 78 8.68 7.76 -3.72
CA ASN A 78 7.78 6.97 -2.90
C ASN A 78 6.47 6.63 -3.61
N HIS A 79 6.00 7.43 -4.59
CA HIS A 79 4.80 7.11 -5.37
C HIS A 79 4.96 5.78 -6.14
N LEU A 80 6.15 5.51 -6.68
CA LEU A 80 6.46 4.24 -7.33
C LEU A 80 6.53 3.08 -6.32
N ARG A 81 7.01 3.34 -5.09
CA ARG A 81 7.02 2.33 -4.02
C ARG A 81 5.60 1.98 -3.58
N ILE A 82 4.76 2.98 -3.34
CA ILE A 82 3.33 2.81 -3.00
C ILE A 82 2.62 1.98 -4.07
N THR A 83 2.81 2.32 -5.34
CA THR A 83 2.23 1.57 -6.47
C THR A 83 2.68 0.10 -6.48
N ARG A 84 3.97 -0.16 -6.24
CA ARG A 84 4.49 -1.54 -6.16
C ARG A 84 3.90 -2.31 -4.98
N ILE A 85 3.76 -1.68 -3.81
CA ILE A 85 3.14 -2.32 -2.63
C ILE A 85 1.68 -2.67 -2.94
N LEU A 86 0.89 -1.75 -3.50
CA LEU A 86 -0.51 -2.01 -3.91
C LEU A 86 -0.60 -3.19 -4.90
N LYS A 87 0.23 -3.20 -5.93
CA LYS A 87 0.30 -4.30 -6.90
C LYS A 87 0.64 -5.63 -6.21
N SER A 88 1.63 -5.64 -5.30
CA SER A 88 2.01 -6.84 -4.54
C SER A 88 0.88 -7.36 -3.65
N LEU A 89 0.19 -6.49 -2.92
CA LEU A 89 -0.96 -6.89 -2.09
C LEU A 89 -2.04 -7.58 -2.93
N ILE A 90 -2.40 -7.01 -4.08
CA ILE A 90 -3.38 -7.60 -5.01
C ILE A 90 -2.90 -8.98 -5.50
N LEU A 91 -1.64 -9.08 -5.95
CA LEU A 91 -1.07 -10.33 -6.46
C LEU A 91 -1.07 -11.45 -5.40
N LEU A 92 -0.86 -11.09 -4.14
CA LEU A 92 -0.83 -12.02 -3.01
C LEU A 92 -2.22 -12.35 -2.45
N GLY A 93 -3.29 -11.78 -3.02
CA GLY A 93 -4.67 -12.02 -2.60
C GLY A 93 -5.15 -11.15 -1.43
N LEU A 94 -4.38 -10.12 -1.05
CA LEU A 94 -4.71 -9.13 -0.02
C LEU A 94 -5.44 -7.93 -0.65
N LYS A 95 -6.48 -8.23 -1.44
CA LYS A 95 -7.18 -7.22 -2.25
C LYS A 95 -7.90 -6.20 -1.38
N ARG A 96 -8.45 -6.61 -0.23
CA ARG A 96 -9.21 -5.73 0.67
C ARG A 96 -8.29 -4.67 1.28
N GLU A 97 -7.12 -5.09 1.75
CA GLU A 97 -6.08 -4.21 2.29
C GLU A 97 -5.60 -3.20 1.25
N ALA A 98 -5.39 -3.66 0.01
CA ALA A 98 -5.00 -2.77 -1.10
C ALA A 98 -6.09 -1.73 -1.41
N GLN A 99 -7.36 -2.14 -1.42
CA GLN A 99 -8.49 -1.24 -1.68
C GLN A 99 -8.65 -0.19 -0.58
N GLU A 100 -8.57 -0.60 0.69
CA GLU A 100 -8.66 0.30 1.84
C GLU A 100 -7.54 1.34 1.83
N TRP A 101 -6.31 0.90 1.54
CA TRP A 101 -5.18 1.83 1.47
C TRP A 101 -5.29 2.78 0.28
N PHE A 102 -5.69 2.28 -0.89
CA PHE A 102 -5.91 3.12 -2.06
C PHE A 102 -6.99 4.17 -1.81
N ALA A 103 -8.10 3.79 -1.18
CA ALA A 103 -9.15 4.73 -0.79
C ALA A 103 -8.63 5.79 0.20
N ALA A 104 -7.79 5.41 1.17
CA ALA A 104 -7.15 6.35 2.09
C ALA A 104 -6.22 7.34 1.36
N LEU A 105 -5.41 6.85 0.42
CA LEU A 105 -4.55 7.69 -0.42
C LEU A 105 -5.36 8.65 -1.29
N GLN A 106 -6.49 8.22 -1.85
CA GLN A 106 -7.38 9.09 -2.62
C GLN A 106 -7.98 10.19 -1.75
N ARG A 107 -8.42 9.88 -0.52
CA ARG A 107 -8.91 10.90 0.42
C ARG A 107 -7.84 11.95 0.73
N VAL A 108 -6.60 11.51 0.97
CA VAL A 108 -5.45 12.41 1.16
C VAL A 108 -5.22 13.27 -0.08
N TYR A 109 -5.21 12.67 -1.27
CA TYR A 109 -5.00 13.42 -2.51
C TYR A 109 -6.07 14.49 -2.73
N VAL A 110 -7.35 14.17 -2.55
CA VAL A 110 -8.45 15.13 -2.66
C VAL A 110 -8.31 16.26 -1.64
N ALA A 111 -7.94 15.94 -0.39
CA ALA A 111 -7.73 16.95 0.65
C ALA A 111 -6.49 17.82 0.44
N ASN A 112 -5.54 17.39 -0.40
CA ASN A 112 -4.26 18.07 -0.66
C ASN A 112 -4.07 18.40 -2.14
N ALA A 113 -5.16 18.50 -2.91
CA ALA A 113 -5.11 18.66 -4.36
C ALA A 113 -4.31 19.90 -4.78
N ASP A 114 -4.40 20.97 -4.01
CA ASP A 114 -3.67 22.23 -4.23
C ASP A 114 -2.15 22.11 -4.07
N LEU A 115 -1.65 21.13 -3.29
CA LEU A 115 -0.21 20.92 -3.03
C LEU A 115 0.47 20.00 -4.06
N ILE A 116 -0.30 19.17 -4.76
CA ILE A 116 0.21 18.11 -5.65
C ILE A 116 -0.09 18.42 -7.13
N GLY A 117 -1.14 19.19 -7.39
CA GLY A 117 -1.63 19.53 -8.73
C GLY A 117 -1.35 20.97 -9.16
N GLY A 118 -0.25 21.57 -8.70
CA GLY A 118 0.16 22.91 -9.13
C GLY A 118 0.17 23.01 -10.65
N THR A 119 -0.81 23.74 -11.18
CA THR A 119 -0.99 24.03 -12.60
C THR A 119 0.28 24.74 -13.07
N THR A 120 1.00 24.12 -14.00
CA THR A 120 2.01 24.81 -14.80
C THR A 120 1.33 25.57 -15.92
#